data_AF-A0A523Z8G0-F1
#
_entry.id   AF-A0A523Z8G0-F1
#
_cell.length_a   1.000
_cell.length_b   1.000
_cell.length_c   1.000
_cell.angle_alpha   90.00
_cell.angle_beta   90.00
_cell.angle_gamma   90.00
#
_symmetry.space_group_name_H-M   'P 1'
#
loop_
_entity.id
_entity.type
_entity.pdbx_description
1 polymer ?
#
loop_
_entity_poly.entity_id
_entity_poly.type
_entity_poly.pdbx_seq_one_letter_code
_entity_poly.pdbx_strand_id
1 'polypeptide(L)'
;MDLLLSSDNKREKDLRELVYFVQSERNYWKMSYVIPGSGQILSGNLWDGIFSFLWNSGSVYLMYDGFKKEDMLGGCLSLLVFLRFYIGNIYSSKKYEKENRLKEFRISMESLKKDYLRNI
;
A
#
# COMPACT_ATOMS: atom_id res chain seq x y z
N MET A 1 11.57 36.18 -25.94
CA MET A 1 11.83 36.23 -24.49
C MET A 1 10.65 35.66 -23.69
N ASP A 2 9.40 35.93 -24.10
CA ASP A 2 8.18 35.44 -23.42
C ASP A 2 7.93 33.93 -23.48
N LEU A 3 8.39 33.25 -24.54
CA LEU A 3 8.25 31.79 -24.70
C LEU A 3 9.06 31.00 -23.67
N LEU A 4 10.26 31.47 -23.32
CA LEU A 4 11.12 30.88 -22.28
C LEU A 4 10.53 31.06 -20.89
N LEU A 5 9.98 32.25 -20.60
CA LEU A 5 9.29 32.56 -19.34
C LEU A 5 8.02 31.73 -19.14
N SER A 6 7.26 31.43 -20.19
CA SER A 6 6.10 30.53 -20.10
C SER A 6 6.47 29.07 -19.83
N SER A 7 7.63 28.62 -20.32
CA SER A 7 8.10 27.23 -20.18
C SER A 7 8.63 26.94 -18.78
N ASP A 8 9.31 27.91 -18.15
CA ASP A 8 9.82 27.79 -16.78
C ASP A 8 8.67 27.78 -15.77
N ASN A 9 7.64 28.59 -15.99
CA ASN A 9 6.47 28.67 -15.13
C ASN A 9 5.62 27.38 -15.18
N LYS A 10 5.52 26.75 -16.36
CA LYS A 10 4.86 25.44 -16.52
C LYS A 10 5.64 24.33 -15.82
N ARG A 11 6.97 24.33 -15.94
CA ARG A 11 7.86 23.34 -15.31
C ARG A 11 7.79 23.37 -13.80
N GLU A 12 7.83 24.56 -13.20
CA GLU A 12 7.73 24.72 -11.76
C GLU A 12 6.37 24.19 -11.26
N LYS A 13 5.30 24.43 -12.01
CA LYS A 13 3.97 23.89 -11.72
C LYS A 13 3.94 22.36 -11.78
N ASP A 14 4.47 21.75 -12.84
CA ASP A 14 4.49 20.30 -13.01
C ASP A 14 5.33 19.60 -11.92
N LEU A 15 6.47 20.19 -11.55
CA LEU A 15 7.32 19.69 -10.45
C LEU A 15 6.63 19.83 -9.09
N ARG A 16 5.96 20.96 -8.84
CA ARG A 16 5.19 21.15 -7.60
C ARG A 16 4.07 20.13 -7.52
N GLU A 17 3.30 19.95 -8.59
CA GLU A 17 2.21 18.97 -8.65
C GLU A 17 2.72 17.55 -8.39
N LEU A 18 3.88 17.19 -8.95
CA LEU A 18 4.53 15.92 -8.70
C LEU A 18 4.95 15.73 -7.24
N VAL A 19 5.58 16.74 -6.63
CA VAL A 19 5.98 16.72 -5.22
C VAL A 19 4.74 16.58 -4.31
N TYR A 20 3.68 17.33 -4.60
CA TYR A 20 2.40 17.23 -3.88
C TYR A 20 1.78 15.84 -4.03
N PHE A 21 1.76 15.28 -5.23
CA PHE A 21 1.22 13.95 -5.50
C PHE A 21 1.93 12.87 -4.68
N VAL A 22 3.27 12.91 -4.61
CA VAL A 22 4.08 11.96 -3.82
C VAL A 22 3.89 12.13 -2.33
N GLN A 23 3.70 13.36 -1.88
CA GLN A 23 3.49 13.65 -0.47
C GLN A 23 2.05 13.36 -0.02
N SER A 24 1.10 13.20 -0.96
CA SER A 24 -0.29 12.89 -0.62
C SER A 24 -0.39 11.50 0.03
N GLU A 25 -0.91 11.48 1.25
CA GLU A 25 -1.18 10.23 1.96
C GLU A 25 -2.48 9.60 1.46
N ARG A 26 -2.37 8.45 0.79
CA ARG A 26 -3.53 7.69 0.30
C ARG A 26 -4.24 6.94 1.42
N ASN A 27 -3.52 6.59 2.49
CA ASN A 27 -4.08 6.01 3.71
C ASN A 27 -4.84 4.68 3.50
N TYR A 28 -4.55 3.95 2.42
CA TYR A 28 -5.20 2.68 2.07
C TYR A 28 -4.96 1.60 3.12
N TRP A 29 -3.81 1.68 3.80
CA TRP A 29 -3.47 0.80 4.91
C TRP A 29 -4.52 0.79 6.04
N LYS A 30 -5.34 1.84 6.20
CA LYS A 30 -6.39 1.89 7.22
C LYS A 30 -7.50 0.87 6.96
N MET A 31 -7.77 0.54 5.70
CA MET A 31 -8.79 -0.47 5.35
C MET A 31 -8.41 -1.86 5.89
N SER A 32 -7.11 -2.14 6.01
CA SER A 32 -6.58 -3.39 6.55
C SER A 32 -6.92 -3.65 8.02
N TYR A 33 -7.35 -2.61 8.77
CA TYR A 33 -7.88 -2.81 10.12
C TYR A 33 -9.26 -3.49 10.11
N VAL A 34 -10.10 -3.16 9.12
CA VAL A 34 -11.46 -3.68 9.02
C VAL A 34 -11.48 -4.99 8.24
N ILE A 35 -10.81 -4.98 7.09
CA ILE A 35 -10.75 -6.13 6.18
C ILE A 35 -9.27 -6.45 5.94
N PRO A 36 -8.71 -7.48 6.60
CA PRO A 36 -7.32 -7.87 6.41
C PRO A 36 -6.98 -8.06 4.93
N GLY A 37 -5.87 -7.48 4.50
CA GLY A 37 -5.40 -7.56 3.11
C GLY A 37 -5.95 -6.49 2.15
N SER A 38 -7.03 -5.77 2.50
CA SER A 38 -7.61 -4.74 1.62
C SER A 38 -6.64 -3.60 1.28
N GLY A 39 -5.84 -3.13 2.25
CA GLY A 39 -4.83 -2.11 1.99
C GLY A 39 -3.71 -2.58 1.07
N GLN A 40 -3.39 -3.88 1.05
CA GLN A 40 -2.41 -4.45 0.11
C GLN A 40 -2.99 -4.49 -1.31
N ILE A 41 -4.26 -4.89 -1.46
CA ILE A 41 -4.97 -4.91 -2.75
C ILE A 41 -5.05 -3.49 -3.33
N LEU A 42 -5.47 -2.52 -2.52
CA LEU A 42 -5.54 -1.10 -2.93
C LEU A 42 -4.16 -0.52 -3.28
N SER A 43 -3.10 -1.07 -2.71
CA SER A 43 -1.71 -0.71 -3.02
C SER A 43 -1.12 -1.54 -4.17
N GLY A 44 -1.93 -2.28 -4.94
CA GLY A 44 -1.51 -3.03 -6.12
C GLY A 44 -0.93 -4.42 -5.84
N ASN A 45 -0.97 -4.91 -4.60
CA ASN A 45 -0.43 -6.21 -4.21
C ASN A 45 -1.58 -7.20 -3.94
N LEU A 46 -2.19 -7.67 -5.03
CA LEU A 46 -3.38 -8.53 -5.00
C LEU A 46 -3.15 -9.83 -4.23
N TRP A 47 -2.10 -10.58 -4.56
CA TRP A 47 -1.84 -11.89 -3.96
C TRP A 47 -1.60 -11.81 -2.46
N ASP A 48 -0.78 -10.87 -2.01
CA ASP A 48 -0.53 -10.70 -0.57
C ASP A 48 -1.79 -10.28 0.19
N GLY A 49 -2.66 -9.51 -0.45
CA GLY A 49 -3.97 -9.17 0.10
C GLY A 49 -4.86 -10.38 0.27
N ILE A 50 -4.97 -11.24 -0.77
CA ILE A 50 -5.73 -12.49 -0.70
C ILE A 50 -5.17 -13.42 0.38
N PHE A 51 -3.85 -13.62 0.41
CA PHE A 51 -3.22 -14.46 1.44
C PHE A 51 -3.45 -13.92 2.84
N SER A 52 -3.37 -12.61 3.05
CA SER A 52 -3.66 -12.00 4.34
C SER A 52 -5.11 -12.21 4.74
N PHE A 53 -6.06 -12.06 3.82
CA PHE A 53 -7.46 -12.32 4.08
C PHE A 53 -7.71 -13.79 4.48
N LEU A 54 -7.16 -14.73 3.71
CA LEU A 54 -7.29 -16.16 3.97
C LEU A 54 -6.65 -16.55 5.31
N TRP A 55 -5.44 -16.07 5.60
CA TRP A 55 -4.78 -16.42 6.85
C TRP A 55 -5.50 -15.88 8.07
N ASN A 56 -5.95 -14.62 8.02
CA ASN A 56 -6.68 -14.04 9.14
C ASN A 56 -8.03 -14.75 9.33
N SER A 57 -8.81 -14.94 8.26
CA SER A 57 -10.12 -15.59 8.34
C SER A 57 -10.01 -17.05 8.78
N GLY A 58 -9.07 -17.80 8.22
CA GLY A 58 -8.81 -19.18 8.61
C GLY A 58 -8.34 -19.32 10.06
N SER A 59 -7.47 -18.41 10.53
CA SER A 59 -7.01 -18.43 11.92
C SER A 59 -8.13 -18.10 12.90
N VAL A 60 -9.00 -17.13 12.58
CA VAL A 60 -10.18 -16.83 13.40
C VAL A 60 -11.13 -18.02 13.46
N TYR A 61 -11.35 -18.71 12.33
CA TYR A 61 -12.16 -19.91 12.29
C TYR A 61 -11.58 -21.03 13.17
N LEU A 62 -10.28 -21.32 13.04
CA LEU A 62 -9.60 -22.34 13.85
C LEU A 62 -9.58 -21.99 15.34
N MET A 63 -9.39 -20.71 15.67
CA MET A 63 -9.48 -20.21 17.04
C MET A 63 -10.86 -20.47 17.62
N TYR A 64 -11.91 -20.13 16.88
CA TYR A 64 -13.30 -20.35 17.30
C TYR A 64 -13.62 -21.84 17.46
N ASP A 65 -13.23 -22.68 16.50
CA ASP A 65 -13.44 -24.13 16.55
C ASP A 65 -12.69 -24.78 17.72
N GLY A 66 -11.44 -24.38 17.95
CA GLY A 66 -10.63 -24.86 19.07
C GLY A 66 -11.27 -24.56 20.43
N PHE A 67 -11.68 -23.30 20.67
CA PHE A 67 -12.35 -22.95 21.92
C PHE A 67 -13.73 -23.62 22.07
N LYS A 68 -14.47 -23.81 20.97
CA LYS A 68 -15.74 -24.54 21.00
C LYS A 68 -15.58 -26.02 21.38
N LYS A 69 -14.46 -26.63 21.01
CA LYS A 69 -14.12 -28.04 21.31
C LYS A 69 -13.32 -28.22 22.60
N GLU A 70 -13.19 -27.17 23.41
CA GLU A 70 -12.35 -27.14 24.62
C GLU A 70 -10.85 -27.43 24.36
N ASP A 71 -10.40 -27.37 23.09
CA ASP A 71 -8.99 -27.43 22.72
C ASP A 71 -8.35 -26.06 22.93
N MET A 72 -8.01 -25.77 24.18
CA MET A 72 -7.36 -24.51 24.55
C MET A 72 -6.02 -24.30 23.86
N LEU A 73 -5.24 -25.37 23.64
CA LEU A 73 -3.94 -25.28 22.98
C LEU A 73 -4.10 -24.89 21.51
N GLY A 74 -4.95 -25.60 20.76
CA GLY A 74 -5.24 -25.28 19.37
C GLY A 74 -5.86 -23.89 19.20
N GLY A 75 -6.79 -23.52 20.09
CA GLY A 75 -7.39 -22.18 20.13
C GLY A 75 -6.36 -21.07 20.36
N CYS A 76 -5.49 -21.23 21.35
CA CYS A 76 -4.43 -20.25 21.65
C CYS A 76 -3.39 -20.16 20.54
N LEU A 77 -2.99 -21.28 19.95
CA LEU A 77 -2.07 -21.27 18.81
C LEU A 77 -2.68 -20.53 17.61
N SER A 78 -3.95 -20.78 17.32
CA SER A 78 -4.67 -20.10 16.24
C SER A 78 -4.81 -18.59 16.48
N LEU A 79 -5.02 -18.18 17.74
CA LEU A 79 -5.00 -16.77 18.13
C LEU A 79 -3.63 -16.11 17.88
N LEU A 80 -2.54 -16.77 18.23
CA LEU A 80 -1.18 -16.26 17.98
C LEU A 80 -0.91 -16.11 16.47
N VAL A 81 -1.35 -17.09 15.67
CA VAL A 81 -1.27 -17.03 14.21
C VAL A 81 -2.09 -15.86 13.68
N PHE A 82 -3.34 -15.70 14.14
CA PHE A 82 -4.19 -14.57 13.79
C PHE A 82 -3.49 -13.23 14.08
N LEU A 83 -3.02 -13.01 15.31
CA LEU A 83 -2.37 -11.75 15.69
C LEU A 83 -1.14 -11.45 14.83
N ARG A 84 -0.32 -12.47 14.54
CA ARG A 84 0.85 -12.34 13.68
C ARG A 84 0.46 -11.85 12.28
N PHE A 85 -0.51 -12.50 11.64
CA PHE A 85 -0.95 -12.12 10.29
C PHE A 85 -1.77 -10.83 10.26
N TYR A 86 -2.51 -10.54 11.34
CA TYR A 86 -3.29 -9.32 11.49
C TYR A 86 -2.38 -8.08 11.57
N ILE A 87 -1.35 -8.12 12.41
CA ILE A 87 -0.38 -7.03 12.51
C ILE A 87 0.47 -6.96 11.24
N GLY A 88 0.88 -8.13 10.72
CA GLY A 88 1.70 -8.23 9.51
C GLY A 88 1.07 -7.58 8.29
N ASN A 89 -0.23 -7.82 8.03
CA ASN A 89 -0.88 -7.26 6.85
C ASN A 89 -1.02 -5.73 6.92
N ILE A 90 -1.20 -5.14 8.11
CA ILE A 90 -1.21 -3.68 8.30
C ILE A 90 0.17 -3.09 7.97
N TYR A 91 1.25 -3.69 8.50
CA TYR A 91 2.61 -3.24 8.23
C TYR A 91 2.96 -3.35 6.73
N SER A 92 2.65 -4.49 6.12
CA SER A 92 2.87 -4.71 4.69
C SER A 92 2.05 -3.76 3.83
N SER A 93 0.81 -3.43 4.22
CA SER A 93 -0.02 -2.43 3.52
C SER A 93 0.67 -1.06 3.50
N LYS A 94 1.18 -0.60 4.65
CA LYS A 94 1.93 0.66 4.75
C LYS A 94 3.19 0.64 3.88
N LYS A 95 3.92 -0.47 3.92
CA LYS A 95 5.13 -0.67 3.12
C LYS A 95 4.82 -0.59 1.62
N TYR A 96 3.82 -1.34 1.15
CA TYR A 96 3.43 -1.37 -0.24
C TYR A 96 2.89 -0.04 -0.74
N GLU A 97 2.09 0.67 0.06
CA GLU A 97 1.63 2.02 -0.29
C GLU A 97 2.83 2.96 -0.51
N LYS A 98 3.82 2.92 0.38
CA LYS A 98 5.06 3.72 0.27
C LYS A 98 5.88 3.32 -0.97
N GLU A 99 6.08 2.03 -1.20
CA GLU A 99 6.84 1.53 -2.35
C GLU A 99 6.16 1.88 -3.67
N ASN A 100 4.82 1.78 -3.75
CA ASN A 100 4.09 2.12 -4.97
C ASN A 100 4.17 3.63 -5.27
N ARG A 101 4.05 4.48 -4.23
CA ARG A 101 4.28 5.93 -4.38
C ARG A 101 5.67 6.24 -4.95
N LEU A 102 6.71 5.59 -4.43
CA LEU A 102 8.08 5.81 -4.89
C LEU A 102 8.29 5.33 -6.33
N LYS A 103 7.64 4.23 -6.73
CA LYS A 103 7.66 3.74 -8.11
C LYS A 103 6.98 4.72 -9.05
N GLU A 104 5.78 5.18 -8.71
CA GLU A 104 5.04 6.18 -9.51
C GLU A 104 5.84 7.48 -9.64
N PHE A 105 6.44 7.98 -8.56
CA PHE A 105 7.31 9.15 -8.60
C PHE A 105 8.47 8.99 -9.58
N ARG A 106 9.17 7.85 -9.54
CA ARG A 106 10.32 7.58 -10.41
C ARG A 106 9.89 7.59 -11.88
N ILE A 107 8.77 6.94 -12.20
CA ILE A 107 8.23 6.88 -13.57
C ILE A 107 7.90 8.29 -14.08
N SER A 108 7.22 9.09 -13.26
CA SER A 108 6.87 10.47 -13.63
C SER A 108 8.09 11.39 -13.76
N MET A 109 9.12 11.21 -12.93
CA MET A 109 10.38 11.93 -13.07
C MET A 109 11.10 11.56 -14.38
N GLU A 110 11.11 10.27 -14.73
CA GLU A 110 11.69 9.79 -15.98
C GLU A 110 10.94 10.33 -17.20
N SER A 111 9.60 10.41 -17.15
CA SER A 111 8.82 11.01 -18.24
C SER A 111 9.10 12.50 -18.41
N LEU A 112 9.13 13.27 -17.32
CA LEU A 112 9.47 14.70 -17.36
C LEU A 112 10.87 14.95 -17.92
N LYS A 113 11.85 14.13 -17.52
CA LYS A 113 13.22 14.21 -18.05
C LYS A 113 13.27 13.93 -19.56
N LYS A 114 12.51 12.94 -20.03
CA LYS A 114 12.46 12.58 -21.45
C LYS A 114 11.82 13.68 -22.28
N ASP A 115 10.72 14.26 -21.81
CA ASP A 115 10.05 15.37 -22.48
C ASP A 115 10.95 16.61 -22.53
N TYR A 116 11.74 16.87 -21.48
CA TYR A 116 12.73 17.93 -21.49
C TYR A 116 13.81 17.73 -22.56
N LEU A 117 14.42 16.54 -22.61
CA LEU A 117 15.47 16.23 -23.60
C LEU A 117 14.97 16.26 -25.05
N ARG A 118 13.66 16.10 -25.28
CA ARG A 118 13.05 16.16 -26.61
C ARG A 118 12.74 17.59 -27.07
N ASN A 119 12.63 18.54 -26.14
CA ASN A 119 12.28 19.94 -26.41
C ASN A 119 13.50 20.89 -26.38
N ILE A 120 14.72 20.34 -26.34
CA ILE A 120 16.00 21.03 -26.59
C ILE A 120 16.47 20.64 -27.99
#